data_AF-A0AAT9HQ82-F1
#
_entry.id   AF-A0AAT9HQ82-F1
#
_cell.length_a   1.000
_cell.length_b   1.000
_cell.length_c   1.000
_cell.angle_alpha   90.00
_cell.angle_beta   90.00
_cell.angle_gamma   90.00
#
_symmetry.space_group_name_H-M   'P 1'
#
loop_
_entity.id
_entity.type
_entity.pdbx_description
1 polymer ?
#
loop_
_entity_poly.entity_id
_entity_poly.type
_entity_poly.pdbx_seq_one_letter_code
_entity_poly.pdbx_strand_id
1 'polypeptide(L)'
;MSAAEGPLVVGVDTSTQSTKALVVDVATGRVVASGQAPHAVTSGAGRESDPRQWWDALTEALRQCGEAAHEAAAVSIGGQQHGLVTLDGHGEPVRPALLWNDVRSAPQGRRLIEELGGPKFWAERTGSVPAASFTVTKWAWLAEHEPDAVRATKAVRLPRLPHRATHRAGHDRPRRRLRHRLVGLGDGGVRRGDPRARGARPGAAAARGAARRGRRDRP
;
A
#
# COMPACT_ATOMS: atom_id res chain seq x y z
N MET A 1 -0.03 -2.52 37.46
CA MET A 1 0.31 -1.73 36.26
C MET A 1 -0.28 -0.34 36.47
N SER A 2 0.47 0.73 36.18
CA SER A 2 -0.09 2.09 36.24
C SER A 2 -1.28 2.18 35.29
N ALA A 3 -2.36 2.84 35.73
CA ALA A 3 -3.52 3.12 34.87
C ALA A 3 -3.09 3.91 33.63
N ALA A 4 -3.85 3.81 32.55
CA ALA A 4 -3.63 4.66 31.38
C ALA A 4 -3.77 6.14 31.79
N GLU A 5 -2.85 6.97 31.32
CA GLU A 5 -2.81 8.42 31.57
C GLU A 5 -3.52 9.19 30.45
N GLY A 6 -3.71 8.56 29.28
CA GLY A 6 -4.48 9.10 28.17
C GLY A 6 -5.28 8.02 27.43
N PRO A 7 -5.97 8.40 26.33
CA PRO A 7 -6.67 7.44 25.47
C PRO A 7 -5.70 6.37 24.95
N LEU A 8 -6.16 5.13 24.90
CA LEU A 8 -5.41 4.04 24.27
C LEU A 8 -5.68 4.01 22.76
N VAL A 9 -4.64 3.71 21.98
CA VAL A 9 -4.75 3.47 20.52
C VAL A 9 -4.05 2.17 20.15
N VAL A 10 -4.56 1.48 19.13
CA VAL A 10 -3.95 0.26 18.60
C VAL A 10 -3.26 0.55 17.27
N GLY A 11 -1.98 0.20 17.17
CA GLY A 11 -1.24 0.14 15.91
C GLY A 11 -1.08 -1.31 15.47
N VAL A 12 -1.51 -1.62 14.25
CA VAL A 12 -1.38 -2.95 13.63
C VAL A 12 -0.38 -2.87 12.47
N ASP A 13 0.50 -3.86 12.36
CA ASP A 13 1.34 -4.09 11.18
C ASP A 13 1.15 -5.53 10.69
N THR A 14 0.49 -5.69 9.54
CA THR A 14 0.34 -6.97 8.84
C THR A 14 1.44 -7.09 7.78
N SER A 15 2.59 -7.61 8.22
CA SER A 15 3.79 -7.78 7.39
C SER A 15 3.81 -9.15 6.69
N THR A 16 4.90 -9.45 6.00
CA THR A 16 5.05 -10.66 5.18
C THR A 16 4.89 -11.96 5.98
N GLN A 17 5.44 -12.03 7.20
CA GLN A 17 5.51 -13.27 7.98
C GLN A 17 4.76 -13.22 9.31
N SER A 18 4.19 -12.07 9.69
CA SER A 18 3.41 -11.95 10.93
C SER A 18 2.52 -10.72 10.91
N THR A 19 1.47 -10.75 11.72
CA THR A 19 0.74 -9.57 12.15
C THR A 19 1.15 -9.23 13.58
N LYS A 20 1.45 -7.95 13.81
CA LYS A 20 1.77 -7.40 15.13
C LYS A 20 0.72 -6.36 15.52
N ALA A 21 0.41 -6.30 16.80
CA ALA A 21 -0.43 -5.28 17.39
C ALA A 21 0.27 -4.66 18.60
N LEU A 22 0.22 -3.34 18.71
CA LEU A 22 0.67 -2.58 19.89
C LEU A 22 -0.48 -1.73 20.38
N VAL A 23 -0.73 -1.74 21.69
CA VAL A 23 -1.60 -0.77 22.34
C VAL A 23 -0.72 0.29 22.98
N VAL A 24 -0.98 1.56 22.67
CA VAL A 24 -0.16 2.70 23.09
C VAL A 24 -1.03 3.70 23.83
N ASP A 25 -0.54 4.18 24.97
CA ASP A 25 -1.11 5.33 25.67
C ASP A 25 -0.71 6.62 24.94
N VAL A 26 -1.68 7.40 24.47
CA VAL A 26 -1.41 8.58 23.64
C VAL A 26 -0.74 9.72 24.41
N ALA A 27 -1.01 9.87 25.71
CA ALA A 27 -0.45 10.96 26.50
C ALA A 27 1.06 10.75 26.74
N THR A 28 1.47 9.49 26.92
CA THR A 28 2.83 9.13 27.32
C THR A 28 3.67 8.52 26.19
N GLY A 29 3.03 8.01 25.13
CA GLY A 29 3.67 7.22 24.08
C GLY A 29 4.07 5.80 24.53
N ARG A 30 3.71 5.39 25.74
CA ARG A 30 4.10 4.09 26.30
C ARG A 30 3.29 2.95 25.68
N VAL A 31 3.99 1.88 25.30
CA VAL A 31 3.34 0.61 24.93
C VAL A 31 2.77 -0.04 26.20
N VAL A 32 1.45 -0.23 26.23
CA VAL A 32 0.74 -0.81 27.37
C VAL A 32 0.49 -2.31 27.20
N ALA A 33 0.38 -2.78 25.96
CA ALA A 33 0.24 -4.19 25.61
C ALA A 33 0.75 -4.44 24.18
N SER A 34 1.12 -5.68 23.89
CA SER A 34 1.55 -6.11 22.56
C SER A 34 1.13 -7.54 22.27
N GLY A 35 1.00 -7.85 20.99
CA GLY A 35 0.68 -9.18 20.51
C GLY A 35 1.22 -9.43 19.11
N GLN A 36 1.48 -10.69 18.79
CA GLN A 36 1.97 -11.10 17.49
C GLN A 36 1.49 -12.50 17.14
N ALA A 37 1.14 -12.69 15.87
CA ALA A 37 0.83 -14.01 15.32
C ALA A 37 1.46 -14.19 13.92
N PRO A 38 1.95 -15.40 13.59
CA PRO A 38 2.67 -15.64 12.35
C PRO A 38 1.75 -15.78 11.13
N HIS A 39 2.32 -15.57 9.95
CA HIS A 39 1.78 -15.98 8.65
C HIS A 39 2.71 -17.03 8.05
N ALA A 40 2.15 -18.13 7.57
CA ALA A 40 2.82 -19.05 6.69
C ALA A 40 3.06 -18.40 5.31
N VAL A 41 4.29 -18.54 4.84
CA VAL A 41 4.71 -18.19 3.48
C VAL A 41 5.30 -19.42 2.83
N THR A 42 4.88 -19.73 1.60
CA THR A 42 5.39 -20.90 0.87
C THR A 42 6.91 -20.85 0.69
N SER A 43 7.56 -22.01 0.84
CA SER A 43 8.95 -22.22 0.44
C SER A 43 9.03 -22.66 -1.03
N GLY A 44 10.17 -22.43 -1.69
CA GLY A 44 10.41 -22.84 -3.09
C GLY A 44 10.59 -21.67 -4.06
N ALA A 45 10.16 -21.84 -5.31
CA ALA A 45 10.32 -20.85 -6.38
C ALA A 45 9.41 -19.62 -6.23
N GLY A 46 8.28 -19.75 -5.52
CA GLY A 46 7.35 -18.67 -5.21
C GLY A 46 7.40 -18.19 -3.76
N ARG A 47 6.80 -17.04 -3.49
CA ARG A 47 6.54 -16.51 -2.15
C ARG A 47 5.07 -16.15 -2.06
N GLU A 48 4.28 -17.05 -1.49
CA GLU A 48 2.83 -16.92 -1.42
C GLU A 48 2.32 -17.05 -0.01
N SER A 49 1.20 -16.39 0.29
CA SER A 49 0.56 -16.43 1.60
C SER A 49 -0.96 -16.42 1.41
N ASP A 50 -1.68 -17.30 2.11
CA ASP A 50 -3.15 -17.30 2.11
C ASP A 50 -3.65 -16.02 2.81
N PRO A 51 -4.42 -15.13 2.14
CA PRO A 51 -4.93 -13.91 2.77
C PRO A 51 -5.84 -14.15 3.98
N ARG A 52 -6.47 -15.33 4.09
CA ARG A 52 -7.35 -15.68 5.23
C ARG A 52 -6.59 -15.70 6.54
N GLN A 53 -5.35 -16.20 6.53
CA GLN A 53 -4.53 -16.28 7.74
C GLN A 53 -4.15 -14.90 8.30
N TRP A 54 -4.18 -13.84 7.50
CA TRP A 54 -3.86 -12.49 8.00
C TRP A 54 -4.94 -11.98 8.95
N TRP A 55 -6.20 -12.38 8.70
CA TRP A 55 -7.30 -12.07 9.60
C TRP A 55 -7.21 -12.85 10.91
N ASP A 56 -6.88 -14.13 10.82
CA ASP A 56 -6.69 -14.99 12.00
C ASP A 56 -5.52 -14.48 12.85
N ALA A 57 -4.40 -14.12 12.20
CA ALA A 57 -3.24 -13.55 12.85
C ALA A 57 -3.51 -12.19 13.49
N LEU A 58 -4.29 -11.32 12.83
CA LEU A 58 -4.75 -10.07 13.46
C LEU A 58 -5.57 -10.35 14.72
N THR A 59 -6.53 -11.25 14.62
CA THR A 59 -7.43 -11.58 15.74
C THR A 59 -6.64 -12.11 16.92
N GLU A 60 -5.68 -13.01 16.67
CA GLU A 60 -4.80 -13.55 17.69
C GLU A 60 -3.86 -12.49 18.29
N ALA A 61 -3.26 -11.63 17.47
CA ALA A 61 -2.42 -10.54 17.95
C ALA A 61 -3.20 -9.56 18.85
N LEU A 62 -4.45 -9.23 18.49
CA LEU A 62 -5.32 -8.40 19.33
C LEU A 62 -5.74 -9.11 20.61
N ARG A 63 -6.02 -10.42 20.55
CA ARG A 63 -6.35 -11.23 21.73
C ARG A 63 -5.22 -11.23 22.75
N GLN A 64 -3.96 -11.32 22.30
CA GLN A 64 -2.78 -11.24 23.18
C GLN A 64 -2.63 -9.89 23.88
N CYS A 65 -3.13 -8.79 23.28
CA CYS A 65 -3.16 -7.48 23.90
C CYS A 65 -4.21 -7.34 25.03
N GLY A 66 -5.14 -8.28 25.14
CA GLY A 66 -6.17 -8.32 26.19
C GLY A 66 -7.11 -7.10 26.20
N GLU A 67 -7.64 -6.77 27.37
CA GLU A 67 -8.61 -5.68 27.58
C GLU A 67 -8.12 -4.32 27.06
N ALA A 68 -6.81 -4.05 27.11
CA ALA A 68 -6.24 -2.80 26.61
C ALA A 68 -6.57 -2.55 25.12
N ALA A 69 -6.66 -3.61 24.30
CA ALA A 69 -7.07 -3.47 22.90
C ALA A 69 -8.58 -3.21 22.75
N HIS A 70 -9.41 -3.71 23.66
CA HIS A 70 -10.85 -3.46 23.68
C HIS A 70 -11.19 -2.03 24.11
N GLU A 71 -10.40 -1.46 25.03
CA GLU A 71 -10.52 -0.09 25.52
C GLU A 71 -9.97 0.96 24.54
N ALA A 72 -9.25 0.54 23.51
CA ALA A 72 -8.64 1.45 22.54
C ALA A 72 -9.68 2.30 21.79
N ALA A 73 -9.46 3.61 21.81
CA ALA A 73 -10.32 4.60 21.18
C ALA A 73 -10.20 4.60 19.64
N ALA A 74 -9.06 4.17 19.10
CA ALA A 74 -8.80 4.10 17.66
C ALA A 74 -7.85 2.96 17.30
N VAL A 75 -7.91 2.56 16.03
CA VAL A 75 -6.98 1.60 15.42
C VAL A 75 -6.40 2.18 14.13
N SER A 76 -5.10 1.99 13.94
CA SER A 76 -4.38 2.23 12.69
C SER A 76 -3.84 0.90 12.17
N ILE A 77 -3.87 0.70 10.85
CA ILE A 77 -3.43 -0.53 10.20
C ILE A 77 -2.43 -0.19 9.11
N GLY A 78 -1.19 -0.64 9.31
CA GLY A 78 -0.16 -0.77 8.29
C GLY A 78 -0.07 -2.20 7.76
N GLY A 79 0.56 -2.36 6.61
CA GLY A 79 0.87 -3.69 6.09
C GLY A 79 1.77 -3.64 4.87
N GLN A 80 2.18 -4.82 4.41
CA GLN A 80 3.05 -4.96 3.25
C GLN A 80 2.44 -4.32 1.98
N GLN A 81 3.30 -3.70 1.18
CA GLN A 81 2.95 -3.13 -0.13
C GLN A 81 3.41 -4.04 -1.26
N HIS A 82 2.83 -3.82 -2.45
CA HIS A 82 3.04 -4.62 -3.66
C HIS A 82 2.66 -6.10 -3.49
N GLY A 83 2.63 -6.85 -4.59
CA GLY A 83 2.03 -8.18 -4.62
C GLY A 83 0.67 -8.20 -5.30
N LEU A 84 0.01 -9.36 -5.27
CA LEU A 84 -1.27 -9.59 -5.93
C LEU A 84 -2.19 -10.45 -5.04
N VAL A 85 -3.28 -9.85 -4.59
CA VAL A 85 -4.44 -10.57 -4.04
C VAL A 85 -5.54 -10.57 -5.09
N THR A 86 -6.05 -11.74 -5.42
CA THR A 86 -7.20 -11.91 -6.31
C THR A 86 -8.42 -12.37 -5.53
N LEU A 87 -9.55 -11.70 -5.74
CA LEU A 87 -10.81 -11.99 -5.05
C LEU A 87 -11.90 -12.34 -6.07
N ASP A 88 -12.77 -13.27 -5.72
CA ASP A 88 -13.94 -13.66 -6.50
C ASP A 88 -15.11 -12.66 -6.35
N GLY A 89 -16.28 -13.00 -6.90
CA GLY A 89 -17.49 -12.17 -6.81
C GLY A 89 -18.06 -12.05 -5.39
N HIS A 90 -17.69 -12.95 -4.49
CA HIS A 90 -18.05 -12.89 -3.07
C HIS A 90 -17.00 -12.13 -2.25
N GLY A 91 -15.84 -11.82 -2.81
CA GLY A 91 -14.73 -11.20 -2.10
C GLY A 91 -13.85 -12.21 -1.35
N GLU A 92 -13.94 -13.50 -1.69
CA GLU A 92 -13.06 -14.55 -1.17
C GLU A 92 -11.79 -14.66 -2.01
N PRO A 93 -10.63 -14.98 -1.42
CA PRO A 93 -9.40 -15.23 -2.17
C PRO A 93 -9.57 -16.36 -3.18
N VAL A 94 -9.27 -16.09 -4.45
CA VAL A 94 -9.30 -17.09 -5.54
C VAL A 94 -8.13 -18.06 -5.40
N ARG A 95 -7.00 -17.56 -4.89
CA ARG A 95 -5.74 -18.29 -4.70
C ARG A 95 -4.90 -17.62 -3.62
N PRO A 96 -3.83 -18.26 -3.11
CA PRO A 96 -2.87 -17.59 -2.24
C PRO A 96 -2.30 -16.34 -2.90
N ALA A 97 -2.05 -15.28 -2.13
CA ALA A 97 -1.53 -14.03 -2.65
C ALA A 97 -0.08 -14.19 -3.10
N LEU A 98 0.27 -13.63 -4.26
CA LEU A 98 1.65 -13.50 -4.70
C LEU A 98 2.29 -12.31 -3.96
N LEU A 99 3.27 -12.56 -3.09
CA LEU A 99 3.87 -11.52 -2.25
C LEU A 99 4.88 -10.67 -3.01
N TRP A 100 5.25 -9.51 -2.44
CA TRP A 100 6.17 -8.57 -3.08
C TRP A 100 7.54 -9.18 -3.42
N ASN A 101 8.02 -10.12 -2.59
CA ASN A 101 9.26 -10.84 -2.76
C ASN A 101 9.13 -12.09 -3.66
N ASP A 102 7.95 -12.34 -4.23
CA ASP A 102 7.80 -13.25 -5.36
C ASP A 102 8.26 -12.54 -6.64
N VAL A 103 9.31 -13.07 -7.26
CA VAL A 103 9.96 -12.48 -8.43
C VAL A 103 9.73 -13.27 -9.72
N ARG A 104 8.82 -14.27 -9.70
CA ARG A 104 8.53 -15.10 -10.89
C ARG A 104 8.01 -14.28 -12.07
N SER A 105 7.40 -13.12 -11.80
CA SER A 105 6.89 -12.18 -12.80
C SER A 105 7.95 -11.28 -13.46
N ALA A 106 9.25 -11.48 -13.17
CA ALA A 106 10.31 -10.66 -13.74
C ALA A 106 10.34 -10.65 -15.29
N PRO A 107 10.14 -11.78 -16.00
CA PRO A 107 10.05 -11.78 -17.47
C PRO A 107 8.90 -10.91 -17.99
N GLN A 108 7.72 -10.99 -17.36
CA GLN A 108 6.55 -10.19 -17.73
C GLN A 108 6.78 -8.71 -17.45
N GLY A 109 7.48 -8.37 -16.38
CA GLY A 109 7.91 -6.99 -16.10
C GLY A 109 8.77 -6.41 -17.23
N ARG A 110 9.79 -7.15 -17.69
CA ARG A 110 10.64 -6.72 -18.81
C ARG A 110 9.82 -6.53 -20.09
N ARG A 111 8.97 -7.50 -20.42
CA ARG A 111 8.12 -7.43 -21.61
C ARG A 111 7.18 -6.22 -21.58
N LEU A 112 6.49 -5.98 -20.46
CA LEU A 112 5.61 -4.81 -20.28
C LEU A 112 6.35 -3.47 -20.43
N ILE A 113 7.61 -3.41 -19.99
CA ILE A 113 8.45 -2.23 -20.16
C ILE A 113 8.76 -2.02 -21.63
N GLU A 114 9.18 -3.07 -22.35
CA GLU A 114 9.55 -3.01 -23.76
C GLU A 114 8.35 -2.66 -24.65
N GLU A 115 7.21 -3.32 -24.47
CA GLU A 115 6.00 -3.15 -25.29
C GLU A 115 5.39 -1.75 -25.23
N LEU A 116 5.52 -1.06 -24.09
CA LEU A 116 4.86 0.24 -23.87
C LEU A 116 5.76 1.46 -24.07
N GLY A 117 6.98 1.27 -24.59
CA GLY A 117 7.89 2.38 -24.92
C GLY A 117 9.03 2.59 -23.93
N GLY A 118 9.36 1.58 -23.13
CA GLY A 118 10.54 1.53 -22.27
C GLY A 118 10.36 2.18 -20.89
N PRO A 119 11.44 2.19 -20.07
CA PRO A 119 11.38 2.67 -18.69
C PRO A 119 10.93 4.13 -18.57
N LYS A 120 11.33 4.99 -19.52
CA LYS A 120 10.99 6.42 -19.51
C LYS A 120 9.48 6.65 -19.62
N PHE A 121 8.80 5.92 -20.51
CA PHE A 121 7.35 6.01 -20.68
C PHE A 121 6.61 5.70 -19.36
N TRP A 122 7.02 4.62 -18.69
CA TRP A 122 6.44 4.23 -17.40
C TRP A 122 6.71 5.26 -16.31
N ALA A 123 7.95 5.71 -16.16
CA ALA A 123 8.30 6.72 -15.17
C ALA A 123 7.51 8.03 -15.35
N GLU A 124 7.35 8.51 -16.59
CA GLU A 124 6.60 9.73 -16.89
C GLU A 124 5.08 9.58 -16.64
N ARG A 125 4.53 8.39 -16.87
CA ARG A 125 3.07 8.17 -16.83
C ARG A 125 2.57 7.70 -15.47
N THR A 126 3.36 6.91 -14.74
CA THR A 126 2.96 6.31 -13.46
C THR A 126 3.90 6.66 -12.31
N GLY A 127 4.97 7.41 -12.55
CA GLY A 127 5.97 7.75 -11.53
C GLY A 127 6.86 6.58 -11.12
N SER A 128 6.77 5.42 -11.79
CA SER A 128 7.50 4.21 -11.44
C SER A 128 7.61 3.26 -12.63
N VAL A 129 8.74 2.55 -12.72
CA VAL A 129 8.97 1.51 -13.72
C VAL A 129 8.54 0.16 -13.14
N PRO A 130 7.74 -0.67 -13.85
CA PRO A 130 7.24 -1.94 -13.32
C PRO A 130 8.35 -2.90 -12.88
N ALA A 131 8.45 -3.13 -11.57
CA ALA A 131 9.30 -4.17 -11.01
C ALA A 131 8.54 -5.51 -10.89
N ALA A 132 9.28 -6.61 -10.73
CA ALA A 132 8.70 -7.94 -10.49
C ALA A 132 7.82 -7.97 -9.23
N SER A 133 8.12 -7.11 -8.24
CA SER A 133 7.31 -6.99 -7.02
C SER A 133 5.89 -6.47 -7.29
N PHE A 134 5.68 -5.68 -8.35
CA PHE A 134 4.46 -4.91 -8.58
C PHE A 134 3.25 -5.77 -8.98
N THR A 135 2.05 -5.27 -8.68
CA THR A 135 0.79 -5.95 -8.98
C THR A 135 0.60 -6.18 -10.48
N VAL A 136 0.99 -5.22 -11.34
CA VAL A 136 0.80 -5.34 -12.80
C VAL A 136 1.61 -6.48 -13.41
N THR A 137 2.85 -6.68 -12.94
CA THR A 137 3.72 -7.74 -13.47
C THR A 137 3.24 -9.12 -13.00
N LYS A 138 2.78 -9.21 -11.75
CA LYS A 138 2.15 -10.42 -11.20
C LYS A 138 0.84 -10.77 -11.88
N TRP A 139 0.03 -9.77 -12.24
CA TRP A 139 -1.19 -10.00 -13.00
C TRP A 139 -0.89 -10.57 -14.38
N ALA A 140 0.12 -10.04 -15.08
CA ALA A 140 0.57 -10.59 -16.35
C ALA A 140 1.10 -12.02 -16.22
N TRP A 141 1.88 -12.32 -15.17
CA TRP A 141 2.32 -13.68 -14.88
C TRP A 141 1.13 -14.62 -14.64
N LEU A 142 0.15 -14.19 -13.83
CA LEU A 142 -1.04 -14.98 -13.52
C LEU A 142 -1.88 -15.26 -14.77
N ALA A 143 -2.03 -14.28 -15.66
CA ALA A 143 -2.75 -14.45 -16.92
C ALA A 143 -2.13 -15.51 -17.84
N GLU A 144 -0.81 -15.67 -17.79
CA GLU A 144 -0.08 -16.66 -18.59
C GLU A 144 -0.06 -18.04 -17.95
N HIS A 145 0.09 -18.13 -16.63
CA HIS A 145 0.35 -19.38 -15.93
C HIS A 145 -0.90 -19.99 -15.30
N GLU A 146 -1.88 -19.16 -14.91
CA GLU A 146 -3.10 -19.57 -14.20
C GLU A 146 -4.32 -18.81 -14.74
N PRO A 147 -4.68 -18.99 -16.03
CA PRO A 147 -5.76 -18.25 -16.67
C PRO A 147 -7.12 -18.47 -16.00
N ASP A 148 -7.32 -19.62 -15.35
CA ASP A 148 -8.54 -19.97 -14.62
C ASP A 148 -8.73 -19.09 -13.39
N ALA A 149 -7.63 -18.80 -12.67
CA ALA A 149 -7.64 -17.87 -11.54
C ALA A 149 -7.98 -16.45 -12.02
N VAL A 150 -7.48 -16.04 -13.19
CA VAL A 150 -7.85 -14.74 -13.80
C VAL A 150 -9.34 -14.69 -14.11
N ARG A 151 -9.93 -15.76 -14.69
CA ARG A 151 -11.38 -15.79 -15.00
C ARG A 151 -12.26 -15.72 -13.74
N ALA A 152 -11.83 -16.40 -12.67
CA ALA A 152 -12.51 -16.37 -11.38
C ALA A 152 -12.38 -15.02 -10.65
N THR A 153 -11.33 -14.24 -10.95
CA THR A 153 -11.07 -12.95 -10.29
C THR A 153 -12.09 -11.89 -10.72
N LYS A 154 -12.74 -11.26 -9.74
CA LYS A 154 -13.61 -10.08 -9.90
C LYS A 154 -13.01 -8.82 -9.29
N ALA A 155 -12.02 -8.94 -8.40
CA ALA A 155 -11.31 -7.80 -7.84
C ALA A 155 -9.84 -8.12 -7.55
N VAL A 156 -8.97 -7.11 -7.73
CA VAL A 156 -7.55 -7.15 -7.36
C VAL A 156 -7.29 -6.21 -6.19
N ARG A 157 -6.47 -6.65 -5.22
CA ARG A 157 -6.05 -5.87 -4.05
C ARG A 157 -4.56 -6.03 -3.76
N LEU A 158 -4.03 -5.11 -2.97
CA LEU A 158 -2.71 -5.26 -2.36
C LEU A 158 -2.77 -6.27 -1.19
N PRO A 159 -1.66 -6.94 -0.84
CA PRO A 159 -1.54 -7.88 0.28
C PRO A 159 -1.64 -7.24 1.67
N ARG A 160 -2.78 -6.61 1.95
CA ARG A 160 -3.15 -6.05 3.25
C ARG A 160 -4.44 -6.68 3.74
N LEU A 161 -4.80 -6.43 5.00
CA LEU A 161 -6.02 -6.96 5.59
C LEU A 161 -7.26 -6.72 4.70
N PRO A 162 -8.07 -7.76 4.44
CA PRO A 162 -9.20 -7.67 3.52
C PRO A 162 -10.28 -6.72 4.04
N HIS A 163 -10.93 -5.94 3.16
CA HIS A 163 -11.91 -4.90 3.51
C HIS A 163 -13.11 -5.38 4.37
N ARG A 164 -13.41 -6.70 4.38
CA ARG A 164 -14.41 -7.28 5.30
C ARG A 164 -14.03 -7.10 6.78
N ALA A 165 -12.73 -7.10 7.09
CA ALA A 165 -12.15 -6.82 8.40
C ALA A 165 -12.61 -5.48 8.98
N THR A 166 -12.56 -4.43 8.14
CA THR A 166 -12.94 -3.07 8.53
C THR A 166 -14.45 -2.86 8.65
N HIS A 167 -15.27 -3.69 7.99
CA HIS A 167 -16.73 -3.60 8.08
C HIS A 167 -17.31 -4.39 9.27
N ARG A 168 -16.81 -5.60 9.58
CA ARG A 168 -17.31 -6.38 10.73
C ARG A 168 -17.01 -5.69 12.07
N ALA A 169 -15.83 -5.08 12.22
CA ALA A 169 -15.49 -4.30 13.41
C ALA A 169 -16.46 -3.12 13.68
N GLY A 170 -17.16 -2.64 12.66
CA GLY A 170 -18.19 -1.60 12.79
C GLY A 170 -19.58 -2.10 13.19
N HIS A 171 -19.88 -3.40 13.04
CA HIS A 171 -21.22 -3.95 13.27
C HIS A 171 -21.42 -4.57 14.67
N ASP A 172 -20.35 -5.04 15.34
CA ASP A 172 -20.44 -5.73 16.64
C ASP A 172 -20.39 -4.81 17.88
N ARG A 173 -20.55 -3.49 17.74
CA ARG A 173 -20.60 -2.56 18.88
C ARG A 173 -22.05 -2.20 19.25
N PRO A 174 -22.48 -2.34 20.52
CA PRO A 174 -23.75 -1.77 20.96
C PRO A 174 -23.72 -0.25 20.72
N ARG A 175 -24.82 0.26 20.15
CA ARG A 175 -24.98 1.65 19.70
C ARG A 175 -24.83 2.67 20.84
N ARG A 176 -23.61 2.97 21.28
CA ARG A 176 -23.26 4.25 21.90
C ARG A 176 -22.46 5.05 20.90
N ARG A 177 -23.04 6.20 20.52
CA ARG A 177 -22.57 7.13 19.49
C ARG A 177 -21.06 7.37 19.60
N LEU A 178 -20.29 6.90 18.62
CA LEU A 178 -18.90 7.31 18.39
C LEU A 178 -18.76 7.69 16.92
N ARG A 179 -18.63 9.00 16.67
CA ARG A 179 -18.29 9.56 15.36
C ARG A 179 -16.78 9.59 15.21
N HIS A 180 -16.11 8.51 14.79
CA HIS A 180 -14.69 8.61 14.41
C HIS A 180 -14.35 7.84 13.13
N ARG A 181 -13.61 8.55 12.26
CA ARG A 181 -13.11 8.14 10.95
C ARG A 181 -12.02 7.07 11.09
N LEU A 182 -12.17 5.97 10.36
CA LEU A 182 -11.05 5.16 9.91
C LEU A 182 -10.23 6.01 8.93
N VAL A 183 -9.01 6.41 9.29
CA VAL A 183 -8.10 7.09 8.36
C VAL A 183 -7.23 6.01 7.71
N GLY A 184 -7.64 5.58 6.51
CA GLY A 184 -6.75 4.83 5.64
C GLY A 184 -5.71 5.79 5.05
N LEU A 185 -4.43 5.44 5.13
CA LEU A 185 -3.38 6.09 4.35
C LEU A 185 -3.69 5.84 2.87
N GLY A 186 -4.21 6.86 2.19
CA GLY A 186 -4.54 6.83 0.78
C GLY A 186 -3.28 6.99 -0.07
N ASP A 187 -3.19 6.19 -1.14
CA ASP A 187 -2.24 6.40 -2.22
C ASP A 187 -2.40 7.83 -2.77
N GLY A 188 -1.31 8.58 -2.78
CA GLY A 188 -1.26 9.96 -3.25
C GLY A 188 -1.69 10.07 -4.72
N GLY A 189 -2.96 10.39 -4.94
CA GLY A 189 -3.48 10.75 -6.24
C GLY A 189 -2.89 12.08 -6.72
N VAL A 190 -2.18 12.02 -7.85
CA VAL A 190 -1.70 13.20 -8.59
C VAL A 190 -2.89 14.08 -8.95
N ARG A 191 -2.97 15.28 -8.35
CA ARG A 191 -3.89 16.32 -8.81
C ARG A 191 -3.40 16.84 -10.16
N ARG A 192 -4.18 16.63 -11.22
CA ARG A 192 -4.00 17.30 -12.51
C ARG A 192 -4.18 18.81 -12.30
N GLY A 193 -3.14 19.59 -12.62
CA GLY A 193 -3.23 21.04 -12.72
C GLY A 193 -4.09 21.46 -13.90
N ASP A 194 -4.97 22.42 -13.66
CA ASP A 194 -5.81 23.11 -14.66
C ASP A 194 -4.95 23.91 -15.65
N PRO A 195 -5.07 23.74 -16.98
CA PRO A 195 -4.25 24.43 -17.96
C PRO A 195 -4.71 25.87 -18.31
N ARG A 196 -5.60 26.51 -17.54
CA ARG A 196 -6.14 27.85 -17.90
C ARG A 196 -5.74 29.03 -17.02
N ALA A 197 -4.53 29.03 -16.45
CA ALA A 197 -3.96 30.22 -15.81
C ALA A 197 -2.64 30.67 -16.48
N ARG A 198 -2.74 31.20 -17.70
CA ARG A 198 -1.71 32.07 -18.29
C ARG A 198 -2.37 33.36 -18.73
N GLY A 199 -2.23 34.41 -17.91
CA GLY A 199 -2.71 35.74 -18.23
C GLY A 199 -2.22 36.76 -17.22
N ALA A 200 -1.02 37.29 -17.43
CA ALA A 200 -0.62 38.67 -17.10
C ALA A 200 0.85 38.89 -17.50
N ARG A 201 1.09 39.76 -18.49
CA ARG A 201 2.34 40.55 -18.59
C ARG A 201 2.19 41.75 -17.64
N PRO A 202 3.28 42.24 -17.04
CA PRO A 202 3.94 43.46 -17.54
C PRO A 202 5.48 43.32 -17.44
N GLY A 203 6.36 44.15 -17.96
CA GLY A 203 6.35 45.48 -18.58
C GLY A 203 7.82 45.84 -18.84
N ALA A 204 8.09 46.64 -19.86
CA ALA A 204 9.42 46.96 -20.36
C ALA A 204 10.19 47.99 -19.49
N ALA A 205 11.52 47.83 -19.42
CA ALA A 205 12.55 48.89 -19.31
C ALA A 205 13.94 48.21 -19.38
N ALA A 206 14.68 48.25 -20.49
CA ALA A 206 15.60 49.31 -20.96
C ALA A 206 16.96 49.39 -20.23
N ALA A 207 18.03 48.92 -20.89
CA ALA A 207 19.41 49.46 -20.90
C ALA A 207 20.29 48.56 -21.82
N ARG A 208 20.55 48.93 -23.08
CA ARG A 208 21.67 49.75 -23.60
C ARG A 208 23.08 49.12 -23.45
N GLY A 209 23.71 48.93 -24.61
CA GLY A 209 25.17 48.89 -24.83
C GLY A 209 25.80 47.49 -24.76
N ALA A 210 26.66 47.03 -25.65
CA ALA A 210 27.30 47.61 -26.81
C ALA A 210 27.76 46.45 -27.72
N ALA A 211 27.74 46.68 -29.03
CA ALA A 211 28.37 45.80 -30.00
C ALA A 211 29.91 45.82 -29.84
N ARG A 212 30.56 44.66 -29.99
CA ARG A 212 31.80 44.54 -30.78
C ARG A 212 32.08 43.08 -31.17
N ARG A 213 32.14 42.90 -32.50
CA ARG A 213 32.78 41.80 -33.26
C ARG A 213 34.18 41.54 -32.65
N GLY A 214 34.69 40.33 -32.48
CA GLY A 214 34.84 39.25 -33.44
C GLY A 214 36.24 39.31 -34.05
N ARG A 215 37.11 38.32 -33.77
CA ARG A 215 38.07 37.70 -34.72
C ARG A 215 39.02 36.72 -34.02
N ARG A 216 39.33 35.67 -34.77
CA ARG A 216 40.42 34.69 -34.60
C ARG A 216 41.78 35.41 -34.59
N ASP A 217 42.77 34.85 -33.91
CA ASP A 217 43.99 34.32 -34.54
C ASP A 217 44.86 33.53 -33.55
N ARG A 218 45.61 32.58 -34.14
CA ARG A 218 46.53 31.56 -33.61
C ARG A 218 47.86 32.19 -33.10
N PRO A 219 48.83 31.47 -32.50
CA PRO A 219 49.43 30.18 -32.93
C PRO A 219 49.00 28.95 -32.11
#